data_AF-A0A8J2I0Q9-F1
#
_entry.id   AF-A0A8J2I0Q9-F1
#
_cell.length_a   1.000
_cell.length_b   1.000
_cell.length_c   1.000
_cell.angle_alpha   90.00
_cell.angle_beta   90.00
_cell.angle_gamma   90.00
#
_symmetry.space_group_name_H-M   'P 1'
#
loop_
_entity.id
_entity.type
_entity.pdbx_description
1 polymer ?
#
loop_
_entity_poly.entity_id
_entity_poly.type
_entity_poly.pdbx_seq_one_letter_code
_entity_poly.pdbx_strand_id
1 'polypeptide(L)'
;MDAYVCSKNDIPDELYRVNYPGSRTAFSTTKGFSASDTTKVYDTSELVEFKRAIVNQFTWSCRASLPFVSLFSDRAHAESWGRKEPWHRHKGPSDDWSLHVIDTTKLKDTNRFFKLSDLLEELDLDLPAGAGQHIRGAFLCLHRIPIDAIVEKRSPGEVKADQKERREQRYWEVPDLDYLAEYSGSEREAMQENYNTIFEKNIEDNW
;
A
#
# COMPACT_ATOMS: atom_id res chain seq x y z
N MET A 1 -15.41 -19.63 -8.31
CA MET A 1 -15.41 -18.17 -8.62
C MET A 1 -14.30 -17.85 -9.62
N ASP A 2 -14.01 -18.77 -10.53
CA ASP A 2 -12.77 -18.75 -11.31
C ASP A 2 -12.83 -17.73 -12.44
N ALA A 3 -14.05 -17.37 -12.86
CA ALA A 3 -14.31 -16.30 -13.82
C ALA A 3 -13.80 -14.92 -13.35
N TYR A 4 -13.66 -14.69 -12.05
CA TYR A 4 -13.20 -13.41 -11.48
C TYR A 4 -11.71 -13.41 -11.11
N VAL A 5 -11.00 -14.51 -11.35
CA VAL A 5 -9.57 -14.60 -11.07
C VAL A 5 -8.81 -13.80 -12.12
N CYS A 6 -7.90 -12.92 -11.67
CA CYS A 6 -7.11 -12.09 -12.57
C CYS A 6 -6.30 -12.96 -13.54
N SER A 7 -6.14 -12.46 -14.77
CA SER A 7 -5.11 -12.98 -15.66
C SER A 7 -3.72 -12.75 -15.05
N LYS A 8 -2.77 -13.66 -15.31
CA LYS A 8 -1.39 -13.55 -14.81
C LYS A 8 -0.70 -12.25 -15.27
N ASN A 9 -1.11 -11.72 -16.42
CA ASN A 9 -0.58 -10.49 -16.99
C ASN A 9 -1.12 -9.24 -16.29
N ASP A 10 -2.29 -9.34 -15.64
CA ASP A 10 -2.93 -8.21 -14.94
C ASP A 10 -2.46 -8.10 -13.48
N ILE A 11 -1.69 -9.09 -13.00
CA ILE A 11 -1.10 -9.11 -11.67
C ILE A 11 0.28 -8.44 -11.76
N PRO A 12 0.51 -7.30 -11.09
CA PRO A 12 1.83 -6.68 -11.01
C PRO A 12 2.85 -7.64 -10.40
N ASP A 13 4.10 -7.61 -10.87
CA ASP A 13 5.17 -8.49 -10.37
C ASP A 13 5.49 -8.25 -8.89
N GLU A 14 5.18 -7.06 -8.38
CA GLU A 14 5.25 -6.72 -6.96
C GLU A 14 3.90 -6.23 -6.43
N LEU A 15 3.54 -6.72 -5.24
CA LEU A 15 2.43 -6.20 -4.45
C LEU A 15 2.90 -5.92 -3.03
N TYR A 16 2.17 -5.05 -2.32
CA TYR A 16 2.56 -4.54 -1.02
C TYR A 16 1.54 -4.91 0.06
N ARG A 17 2.01 -5.37 1.21
CA ARG A 17 1.18 -5.77 2.36
C ARG A 17 1.58 -5.00 3.61
N VAL A 18 0.65 -4.25 4.17
CA VAL A 18 0.83 -3.61 5.50
C VAL A 18 0.41 -4.58 6.59
N ASN A 19 1.34 -5.14 7.34
CA ASN A 19 1.06 -5.96 8.51
C ASN A 19 0.96 -5.08 9.77
N TYR A 20 -0.07 -5.27 10.59
CA TYR A 20 -0.35 -4.40 11.75
C TYR A 20 -1.12 -5.16 12.85
N PRO A 21 -1.18 -4.65 14.09
CA PRO A 21 -1.81 -5.34 15.21
C PRO A 21 -3.32 -5.43 15.03
N GLY A 22 -3.89 -6.62 15.27
CA GLY A 22 -5.31 -6.86 15.05
C GLY A 22 -5.69 -7.08 13.58
N SER A 23 -4.71 -7.19 12.68
CA SER A 23 -4.97 -7.69 11.33
C SER A 23 -5.51 -9.13 11.37
N ARG A 24 -6.45 -9.44 10.47
CA ARG A 24 -7.08 -10.77 10.39
C ARG A 24 -6.19 -11.80 9.70
N THR A 25 -5.24 -11.34 8.90
CA THR A 25 -4.21 -12.17 8.31
C THR A 25 -3.12 -12.43 9.35
N ALA A 26 -2.84 -13.69 9.64
CA ALA A 26 -1.70 -14.07 10.48
C ALA A 26 -0.41 -13.95 9.69
N PHE A 27 0.66 -13.48 10.34
CA PHE A 27 2.01 -13.46 9.79
C PHE A 27 2.94 -14.35 10.64
N SER A 28 3.79 -15.11 9.97
CA SER A 28 4.85 -15.91 10.58
C SER A 28 6.13 -15.75 9.77
N THR A 29 7.26 -15.61 10.46
CA THR A 29 8.58 -15.52 9.82
C THR A 29 9.01 -16.80 9.10
N THR A 30 8.34 -17.93 9.35
CA THR A 30 8.66 -19.21 8.68
C THR A 30 7.63 -19.61 7.64
N LYS A 31 6.39 -19.12 7.73
CA LYS A 31 5.29 -19.51 6.81
C LYS A 31 4.80 -18.39 5.91
N GLY A 32 5.14 -17.14 6.22
CA GLY A 32 4.61 -15.95 5.54
C GLY A 32 3.22 -15.56 6.05
N PHE A 33 2.36 -15.09 5.15
CA PHE A 33 1.00 -14.67 5.48
C PHE A 33 -0.01 -15.81 5.30
N SER A 34 -0.99 -15.88 6.18
CA SER A 34 -2.14 -16.77 6.06
C SER A 34 -3.42 -16.03 6.40
N ALA A 35 -4.41 -16.13 5.54
CA ALA A 35 -5.77 -15.70 5.82
C ALA A 35 -6.33 -16.48 7.03
N SER A 36 -7.34 -15.92 7.69
CA SER A 36 -8.01 -16.57 8.82
C SER A 36 -8.67 -17.90 8.43
N ASP A 37 -9.10 -18.02 7.18
CA ASP A 37 -9.56 -19.27 6.57
C ASP A 37 -8.58 -19.65 5.45
N THR A 38 -8.00 -20.85 5.48
CA THR A 38 -7.08 -21.30 4.43
C THR A 38 -7.63 -22.46 3.60
N THR A 39 -8.91 -22.78 3.77
CA THR A 39 -9.56 -23.90 3.07
C THR A 39 -10.78 -23.46 2.28
N LYS A 40 -11.45 -22.37 2.66
CA LYS A 40 -12.67 -21.91 1.96
C LYS A 40 -12.35 -21.48 0.54
N VAL A 41 -12.99 -22.15 -0.40
CA VAL A 41 -13.13 -21.75 -1.81
C VAL A 41 -14.63 -21.54 -2.07
N TYR A 42 -14.94 -20.66 -3.01
CA TYR A 42 -16.32 -20.37 -3.40
C TYR A 42 -16.60 -20.94 -4.78
N ASP A 43 -17.57 -21.83 -4.87
CA ASP A 43 -18.07 -22.36 -6.14
C ASP A 43 -19.07 -21.39 -6.78
N THR A 44 -19.41 -21.60 -8.06
CA THR A 44 -20.32 -20.72 -8.82
C THR A 44 -21.70 -20.58 -8.19
N SER A 45 -22.17 -21.60 -7.45
CA SER A 45 -23.42 -21.56 -6.70
C SER A 45 -23.36 -20.67 -5.44
N GLU A 46 -22.16 -20.33 -4.96
CA GLU A 46 -21.93 -19.56 -3.71
C GLU A 46 -21.63 -18.08 -3.98
N LEU A 47 -22.21 -17.52 -5.04
CA LEU A 47 -21.98 -16.12 -5.44
C LEU A 47 -22.37 -15.13 -4.34
N VAL A 48 -23.49 -15.39 -3.65
CA VAL A 48 -23.98 -14.52 -2.58
C VAL A 48 -23.01 -14.52 -1.40
N GLU A 49 -22.49 -15.68 -1.03
CA GLU A 49 -21.50 -15.84 0.03
C GLU A 49 -20.17 -15.18 -0.34
N PHE A 50 -19.73 -15.33 -1.59
CA PHE A 50 -18.51 -14.70 -2.10
C PHE A 50 -18.61 -13.17 -2.07
N LYS A 51 -19.71 -12.60 -2.58
CA LYS A 51 -20.01 -11.16 -2.50
C LYS A 51 -19.94 -10.66 -1.06
N ARG A 52 -20.63 -11.35 -0.14
CA ARG A 52 -20.64 -11.01 1.29
C ARG A 52 -19.24 -11.12 1.91
N ALA A 53 -18.45 -12.10 1.50
CA ALA A 53 -17.09 -12.29 1.98
C ALA A 53 -16.17 -11.13 1.58
N ILE A 54 -16.28 -10.63 0.34
CA ILE A 54 -15.56 -9.44 -0.13
C ILE A 54 -15.92 -8.23 0.72
N VAL A 55 -17.21 -7.92 0.87
CA VAL A 55 -17.66 -6.78 1.70
C VAL A 55 -17.17 -6.92 3.14
N ASN A 56 -17.26 -8.11 3.71
CA ASN A 56 -16.79 -8.41 5.06
C ASN A 56 -15.27 -8.25 5.22
N GLN A 57 -14.47 -8.44 4.16
CA GLN A 57 -13.03 -8.25 4.20
C GLN A 57 -12.67 -6.79 4.52
N PHE A 58 -13.44 -5.85 3.99
CA PHE A 58 -13.24 -4.42 4.16
C PHE A 58 -14.13 -3.80 5.24
N THR A 59 -14.88 -4.62 5.98
CA THR A 59 -15.73 -4.18 7.09
C THR A 59 -14.97 -4.32 8.40
N TRP A 60 -14.54 -3.19 8.99
CA TRP A 60 -13.66 -3.17 10.17
C TRP A 60 -14.23 -3.90 11.40
N SER A 61 -15.55 -3.81 11.63
CA SER A 61 -16.23 -4.47 12.75
C SER A 61 -16.42 -5.97 12.52
N CYS A 62 -16.23 -6.46 11.30
CA CYS A 62 -16.43 -7.86 10.97
C CYS A 62 -15.31 -8.72 11.57
N ARG A 63 -15.69 -9.85 12.15
CA ARG A 63 -14.80 -10.85 12.76
C ARG A 63 -14.95 -12.23 12.13
N ALA A 64 -15.62 -12.32 10.98
CA ALA A 64 -15.77 -13.57 10.26
C ALA A 64 -14.40 -14.19 9.93
N SER A 65 -14.34 -15.51 9.76
CA SER A 65 -13.18 -16.11 9.10
C SER A 65 -13.32 -15.88 7.60
N LEU A 66 -12.30 -15.26 6.98
CA LEU A 66 -12.28 -15.00 5.54
C LEU A 66 -11.01 -15.59 4.88
N PRO A 67 -11.12 -16.01 3.61
CA PRO A 67 -10.03 -16.67 2.91
C PRO A 67 -9.10 -15.73 2.16
N PHE A 68 -9.11 -14.43 2.47
CA PHE A 68 -8.37 -13.43 1.71
C PHE A 68 -7.20 -12.82 2.49
N VAL A 69 -6.11 -12.57 1.76
CA VAL A 69 -5.03 -11.67 2.16
C VAL A 69 -5.09 -10.43 1.27
N SER A 70 -5.31 -9.26 1.87
CA SER A 70 -5.43 -8.00 1.14
C SER A 70 -4.07 -7.37 0.86
N LEU A 71 -3.85 -6.98 -0.39
CA LEU A 71 -2.62 -6.42 -0.93
C LEU A 71 -2.90 -5.10 -1.63
N PHE A 72 -1.88 -4.25 -1.75
CA PHE A 72 -1.88 -3.00 -2.51
C PHE A 72 -0.96 -3.14 -3.71
N SER A 73 -1.34 -2.58 -4.86
CA SER A 73 -0.50 -2.53 -6.06
C SER A 73 0.46 -1.35 -6.09
N ASP A 74 0.20 -0.32 -5.28
CA ASP A 74 1.01 0.89 -5.23
C ASP A 74 1.73 1.00 -3.88
N ARG A 75 3.05 1.14 -3.94
CA ARG A 75 3.91 1.21 -2.76
C ARG A 75 3.61 2.46 -1.92
N ALA A 76 3.53 3.62 -2.56
CA ALA A 76 3.33 4.89 -1.87
C ALA A 76 1.97 4.92 -1.15
N HIS A 77 0.96 4.28 -1.75
CA HIS A 77 -0.35 4.11 -1.17
C HIS A 77 -0.31 3.20 0.05
N ALA A 78 0.35 2.05 -0.04
CA ALA A 78 0.53 1.15 1.11
C ALA A 78 1.27 1.85 2.26
N GLU A 79 2.34 2.59 1.97
CA GLU A 79 3.09 3.38 2.95
C GLU A 79 2.20 4.46 3.61
N SER A 80 1.44 5.23 2.81
CA SER A 80 0.52 6.26 3.31
C SER A 80 -0.57 5.65 4.19
N TRP A 81 -1.13 4.51 3.79
CA TRP A 81 -2.14 3.79 4.55
C TRP A 81 -1.58 3.30 5.89
N GLY A 82 -0.38 2.70 5.88
CA GLY A 82 0.29 2.25 7.09
C GLY A 82 0.55 3.39 8.07
N ARG A 83 1.06 4.53 7.59
CA ARG A 83 1.35 5.71 8.42
C ARG A 83 0.12 6.37 9.04
N LYS A 84 -1.04 6.26 8.39
CA LYS A 84 -2.30 6.78 8.95
C LYS A 84 -2.80 5.93 10.11
N GLU A 85 -2.30 4.70 10.25
CA GLU A 85 -2.69 3.73 11.27
C GLU A 85 -4.22 3.69 11.48
N PRO A 86 -5.04 3.52 10.42
CA PRO A 86 -6.51 3.59 10.53
C PRO A 86 -7.09 2.56 11.53
N TRP A 87 -6.31 1.54 11.87
CA TRP A 87 -6.64 0.54 12.87
C TRP A 87 -6.59 1.04 14.32
N HIS A 88 -5.89 2.14 14.58
CA HIS A 88 -5.50 2.55 15.92
C HIS A 88 -6.53 3.45 16.65
N ARG A 89 -7.71 3.71 16.06
CA ARG A 89 -8.85 4.42 16.68
C ARG A 89 -8.45 5.59 17.61
N HIS A 90 -7.52 6.44 17.17
CA HIS A 90 -7.04 7.64 17.87
C HIS A 90 -6.16 7.43 19.13
N LYS A 91 -5.56 6.25 19.35
CA LYS A 91 -4.66 5.99 20.50
C LYS A 91 -3.21 6.50 20.34
N GLY A 92 -2.95 7.46 19.45
CA GLY A 92 -1.60 7.96 19.11
C GLY A 92 -0.83 7.01 18.20
N PRO A 93 0.25 7.42 17.52
CA PRO A 93 1.01 6.52 16.65
C PRO A 93 1.74 5.45 17.46
N SER A 94 1.62 4.17 17.07
CA SER A 94 2.28 3.07 17.79
C SER A 94 3.51 2.52 17.06
N ASP A 95 3.71 2.85 15.77
CA ASP A 95 4.79 2.31 14.94
C ASP A 95 4.88 0.76 14.97
N ASP A 96 3.81 0.07 15.38
CA ASP A 96 3.75 -1.39 15.50
C ASP A 96 3.28 -2.06 14.21
N TRP A 97 3.67 -1.54 13.06
CA TRP A 97 3.32 -2.09 11.75
C TRP A 97 4.55 -2.32 10.89
N SER A 98 4.40 -3.06 9.80
CA SER A 98 5.47 -3.27 8.83
C SER A 98 4.92 -3.36 7.41
N LEU A 99 5.69 -2.85 6.45
CA LEU A 99 5.42 -3.00 5.03
C LEU A 99 6.18 -4.21 4.51
N HIS A 100 5.49 -5.09 3.79
CA HIS A 100 6.09 -6.23 3.13
C HIS A 100 5.94 -6.09 1.62
N VAL A 101 7.01 -6.38 0.88
CA VAL A 101 7.01 -6.48 -0.58
C VAL A 101 6.87 -7.95 -0.95
N ILE A 102 5.88 -8.22 -1.79
CA ILE A 102 5.49 -9.55 -2.24
C ILE A 102 5.84 -9.68 -3.72
N ASP A 103 6.77 -10.58 -4.02
CA ASP A 103 7.08 -11.02 -5.37
C ASP A 103 5.98 -11.98 -5.85
N THR A 104 5.09 -11.47 -6.70
CA THR A 104 3.94 -12.24 -7.18
C THR A 104 4.32 -13.21 -8.27
N THR A 105 5.49 -13.08 -8.91
CA THR A 105 5.92 -14.00 -9.97
C THR A 105 6.01 -15.44 -9.45
N LYS A 106 6.32 -15.61 -8.16
CA LYS A 106 6.33 -16.88 -7.43
C LYS A 106 4.94 -17.43 -7.09
N LEU A 107 3.89 -16.62 -7.25
CA LEU A 107 2.51 -16.91 -6.83
C LEU A 107 1.52 -17.00 -7.99
N LYS A 108 1.82 -16.39 -9.15
CA LYS A 108 0.94 -16.32 -10.33
C LYS A 108 0.46 -17.70 -10.82
N ASP A 109 1.25 -18.75 -10.59
CA ASP A 109 0.92 -20.12 -11.02
C ASP A 109 0.21 -20.95 -9.96
N THR A 110 0.39 -20.60 -8.68
CA THR A 110 -0.03 -21.44 -7.54
C THR A 110 -1.17 -20.84 -6.75
N ASN A 111 -1.49 -19.56 -6.98
CA ASN A 111 -2.47 -18.84 -6.21
C ASN A 111 -3.47 -18.05 -7.06
N ARG A 112 -4.60 -17.73 -6.44
CA ARG A 112 -5.71 -17.00 -7.05
C ARG A 112 -5.71 -15.57 -6.54
N PHE A 113 -5.66 -14.64 -7.48
CA PHE A 113 -5.75 -13.21 -7.21
C PHE A 113 -7.05 -12.67 -7.76
N PHE A 114 -7.66 -11.75 -7.02
CA PHE A 114 -8.82 -11.00 -7.45
C PHE A 114 -8.50 -9.51 -7.32
N LYS A 115 -8.77 -8.73 -8.37
CA LYS A 115 -8.59 -7.29 -8.34
C LYS A 115 -9.87 -6.66 -7.81
N LEU A 116 -9.75 -5.86 -6.75
CA LEU A 116 -10.92 -5.36 -6.04
C LEU A 116 -11.79 -4.48 -6.92
N SER A 117 -11.20 -3.59 -7.73
CA SER A 117 -11.96 -2.72 -8.64
C SER A 117 -12.88 -3.52 -9.57
N ASP A 118 -12.34 -4.59 -10.13
CA ASP A 118 -13.02 -5.40 -11.14
C ASP A 118 -14.16 -6.19 -10.46
N LEU A 119 -13.91 -6.71 -9.25
CA LEU A 119 -14.95 -7.31 -8.42
C LEU A 119 -16.08 -6.34 -8.06
N LEU A 120 -15.78 -5.08 -7.73
CA LEU A 120 -16.83 -4.11 -7.37
C LEU A 120 -17.70 -3.75 -8.57
N GLU A 121 -17.09 -3.61 -9.75
CA GLU A 121 -17.78 -3.32 -11.01
C GLU A 121 -18.62 -4.50 -11.49
N GLU A 122 -18.03 -5.70 -11.61
CA GLU A 122 -18.70 -6.87 -12.17
C GLU A 122 -19.79 -7.45 -11.24
N LEU A 123 -19.61 -7.29 -9.92
CA LEU A 123 -20.53 -7.84 -8.93
C LEU A 123 -21.52 -6.82 -8.36
N ASP A 124 -21.44 -5.55 -8.80
CA ASP A 124 -22.26 -4.43 -8.30
C ASP A 124 -22.23 -4.36 -6.77
N LEU A 125 -21.02 -4.19 -6.22
CA LEU A 125 -20.77 -4.21 -4.77
C LEU A 125 -20.45 -2.81 -4.23
N ASP A 126 -21.19 -2.42 -3.20
CA ASP A 126 -20.87 -1.26 -2.38
C ASP A 126 -20.00 -1.65 -1.19
N LEU A 127 -18.82 -1.04 -1.09
CA LEU A 127 -18.00 -1.14 0.11
C LEU A 127 -18.42 -0.09 1.15
N PRO A 128 -18.21 -0.35 2.46
CA PRO A 128 -18.46 0.65 3.49
C PRO A 128 -17.73 1.97 3.20
N ALA A 129 -18.32 3.12 3.52
CA ALA A 129 -17.76 4.45 3.20
C ALA A 129 -16.30 4.67 3.69
N GLY A 130 -15.87 3.97 4.74
CA GLY A 130 -14.48 4.01 5.25
C GLY A 130 -13.47 3.14 4.48
N ALA A 131 -13.94 2.24 3.61
CA ALA A 131 -13.11 1.34 2.82
C ALA A 131 -12.65 1.95 1.49
N GLY A 132 -13.10 3.17 1.15
CA GLY A 132 -12.75 3.85 -0.09
C GLY A 132 -11.25 3.96 -0.35
N GLN A 133 -10.44 4.04 0.72
CA GLN A 133 -8.98 4.06 0.64
C GLN A 133 -8.38 2.73 0.13
N HIS A 134 -9.10 1.62 0.18
CA HIS A 134 -8.63 0.35 -0.39
C HIS A 134 -9.04 0.16 -1.85
N ILE A 135 -10.02 0.91 -2.36
CA ILE A 135 -10.64 0.62 -3.66
C ILE A 135 -9.63 0.73 -4.82
N ARG A 136 -8.72 1.70 -4.75
CA ARG A 136 -7.72 1.90 -5.82
C ARG A 136 -6.50 1.03 -5.59
N GLY A 137 -6.37 0.00 -6.43
CA GLY A 137 -5.19 -0.86 -6.50
C GLY A 137 -5.15 -1.96 -5.45
N ALA A 138 -6.27 -2.31 -4.80
CA ALA A 138 -6.27 -3.47 -3.92
C ALA A 138 -6.42 -4.78 -4.69
N PHE A 139 -5.67 -5.78 -4.24
CA PHE A 139 -5.78 -7.17 -4.68
C PHE A 139 -6.13 -8.04 -3.47
N LEU A 140 -6.92 -9.08 -3.70
CA LEU A 140 -7.20 -10.14 -2.75
C LEU A 140 -6.49 -11.41 -3.22
N CYS A 141 -5.53 -11.88 -2.43
CA CYS A 141 -4.85 -13.14 -2.63
C CYS A 141 -5.54 -14.23 -1.81
N LEU A 142 -5.82 -15.38 -2.41
CA LEU A 142 -6.48 -16.47 -1.71
C LEU A 142 -5.50 -17.19 -0.74
N HIS A 143 -6.00 -17.48 0.45
CA HIS A 143 -5.40 -18.33 1.51
C HIS A 143 -4.05 -17.91 2.07
N ARG A 144 -2.96 -17.94 1.28
CA ARG A 144 -1.59 -17.86 1.81
C ARG A 144 -0.64 -17.11 0.89
N ILE A 145 0.35 -16.46 1.49
CA ILE A 145 1.54 -15.97 0.80
C ILE A 145 2.74 -16.59 1.50
N PRO A 146 3.45 -17.55 0.86
CA PRO A 146 4.62 -18.19 1.45
C PRO A 146 5.73 -17.18 1.72
N ILE A 147 6.58 -17.51 2.70
CA ILE A 147 7.72 -16.65 3.08
C ILE A 147 8.67 -16.37 1.91
N ASP A 148 8.87 -17.33 1.02
CA ASP A 148 9.77 -17.20 -0.14
C ASP A 148 9.32 -16.16 -1.17
N ALA A 149 8.02 -15.81 -1.14
CA ALA A 149 7.46 -14.74 -1.97
C ALA A 149 7.57 -13.35 -1.28
N ILE A 150 8.00 -13.28 -0.02
CA ILE A 150 8.19 -12.03 0.70
C ILE A 150 9.66 -11.63 0.53
N VAL A 151 9.93 -10.69 -0.37
CA VAL A 151 11.30 -10.29 -0.74
C VAL A 151 11.85 -9.18 0.13
N GLU A 152 10.98 -8.40 0.76
CA GLU A 152 11.39 -7.29 1.62
C GLU A 152 10.41 -7.08 2.77
N LYS A 153 10.93 -6.65 3.92
CA LYS A 153 10.17 -6.15 5.06
C LYS A 153 10.78 -4.84 5.52
N ARG A 154 9.96 -3.80 5.64
CA ARG A 154 10.33 -2.48 6.17
C ARG A 154 9.52 -2.14 7.42
N SER A 155 10.20 -1.60 8.41
CA SER A 155 9.61 -0.97 9.60
C SER A 155 9.05 0.42 9.26
N PRO A 156 8.23 1.03 10.14
CA PRO A 156 7.69 2.36 9.90
C PRO A 156 8.80 3.42 9.89
N GLY A 157 9.87 3.21 10.66
CA GLY A 157 11.05 4.08 10.66
C GLY A 157 11.77 4.08 9.31
N GLU A 158 12.00 2.91 8.72
CA GLU A 158 12.62 2.77 7.39
C GLU A 158 11.75 3.41 6.30
N VAL A 159 10.42 3.22 6.37
CA VAL A 159 9.48 3.86 5.43
C VAL A 159 9.53 5.38 5.53
N LYS A 160 9.60 5.93 6.75
CA LYS A 160 9.69 7.38 6.98
C LYS A 160 11.01 7.95 6.45
N ALA A 161 12.12 7.26 6.70
CA ALA A 161 13.44 7.68 6.23
C ALA A 161 13.54 7.68 4.70
N ASP A 162 13.11 6.59 4.05
CA ASP A 162 13.12 6.45 2.59
C ASP A 162 12.20 7.47 1.88
N GLN A 163 11.06 7.85 2.49
CA GLN A 163 10.24 8.94 1.94
C GLN A 163 10.90 10.32 2.11
N LYS A 164 11.61 10.56 3.22
CA LYS A 164 12.36 11.81 3.42
C LYS A 164 13.45 11.93 2.36
N GLU A 165 14.21 10.86 2.16
CA GLU A 165 15.25 10.78 1.13
C GLU A 165 14.67 10.98 -0.29
N ARG A 166 13.59 10.26 -0.65
CA ARG A 166 12.92 10.45 -1.95
C ARG A 166 12.39 11.88 -2.15
N ARG A 167 11.98 12.56 -1.08
CA ARG A 167 11.56 13.95 -1.13
C ARG A 167 12.74 14.88 -1.36
N GLU A 168 13.84 14.68 -0.64
CA GLU A 168 15.08 15.46 -0.77
C GLU A 168 15.74 15.28 -2.15
N GLN A 169 15.78 14.06 -2.68
CA GLN A 169 16.24 13.79 -4.05
C GLN A 169 15.38 14.51 -5.08
N ARG A 170 14.06 14.51 -4.91
CA ARG A 170 13.15 15.23 -5.83
C ARG A 170 13.33 16.74 -5.79
N TYR A 171 13.78 17.31 -4.66
CA TYR A 171 14.17 18.72 -4.58
C TYR A 171 15.49 19.00 -5.32
N TRP A 172 16.39 18.01 -5.41
CA TRP A 172 17.69 18.14 -6.08
C TRP A 172 17.64 17.80 -7.59
N GLU A 173 16.70 16.97 -8.00
CA GLU A 173 16.47 16.58 -9.40
C GLU A 173 15.64 17.56 -10.21
N VAL A 174 15.11 18.64 -9.61
CA VAL A 174 14.61 19.78 -10.40
C VAL A 174 15.85 20.32 -11.11
N PRO A 175 15.98 20.14 -12.45
CA PRO A 175 17.10 20.71 -13.16
C PRO A 175 17.05 22.20 -12.94
N ASP A 176 18.24 22.80 -12.90
CA ASP A 176 18.56 24.21 -12.97
C ASP A 176 17.78 24.90 -14.11
N LEU A 177 16.46 25.01 -13.99
CA LEU A 177 15.70 26.09 -14.57
C LEU A 177 16.32 27.27 -13.86
N ASP A 178 17.17 28.01 -14.58
CA ASP A 178 17.62 29.33 -14.17
C ASP A 178 16.33 30.11 -13.91
N TYR A 179 15.83 30.02 -12.68
CA TYR A 179 14.57 30.61 -12.20
C TYR A 179 14.65 32.13 -12.32
N LEU A 180 15.88 32.63 -12.50
CA LEU A 180 16.25 34.00 -12.73
C LEU A 180 16.40 34.35 -14.21
N ALA A 181 16.19 33.42 -15.16
CA ALA A 181 16.26 33.70 -16.59
C ALA A 181 15.17 34.67 -17.07
N GLU A 182 14.04 34.73 -16.36
CA GLU A 182 12.95 35.70 -16.63
C GLU A 182 13.22 37.08 -16.02
N TYR A 183 14.26 37.21 -15.18
CA TYR A 183 14.57 38.44 -14.44
C TYR A 183 15.86 39.07 -14.96
N SER A 184 15.87 40.39 -15.14
CA SER A 184 17.04 41.13 -15.62
C SER A 184 17.46 42.23 -14.64
N GLY A 185 18.76 42.49 -14.54
CA GLY A 185 19.30 43.58 -13.72
C GLY A 185 19.09 43.39 -12.21
N SER A 186 18.68 44.46 -11.53
CA SER A 186 18.60 44.52 -10.05
C SER A 186 17.60 43.54 -9.43
N GLU A 187 16.59 43.10 -10.18
CA GLU A 187 15.61 42.11 -9.73
C GLU A 187 16.22 40.71 -9.62
N ARG A 188 17.18 40.40 -10.52
CA ARG A 188 17.95 39.16 -10.45
C ARG A 188 18.87 39.14 -9.23
N GLU A 189 19.53 40.26 -8.93
CA GLU A 189 20.40 40.39 -7.76
C GLU A 189 19.62 40.28 -6.44
N ALA A 190 18.47 40.95 -6.33
CA ALA A 190 17.63 40.87 -5.14
C ALA A 190 17.06 39.46 -4.90
N MET A 191 16.70 38.73 -5.97
CA MET A 191 16.21 37.36 -5.86
C MET A 191 17.33 36.36 -5.55
N GLN A 192 18.54 36.59 -6.07
CA GLN A 192 19.72 35.80 -5.73
C GLN A 192 20.12 35.99 -4.26
N GLU A 193 20.08 37.21 -3.73
CA GLU A 193 20.34 37.47 -2.30
C GLU A 193 19.29 36.80 -1.40
N ASN A 194 18.02 36.81 -1.81
CA ASN A 194 16.95 36.15 -1.06
C ASN A 194 17.10 34.61 -1.08
N TYR A 195 17.48 34.04 -2.22
CA TYR A 195 17.79 32.62 -2.35
C TYR A 195 18.98 32.19 -1.48
N ASN A 196 20.08 32.96 -1.52
CA ASN A 196 21.27 32.70 -0.71
C ASN A 196 20.95 32.81 0.80
N THR A 197 20.14 33.80 1.20
CA THR A 197 19.70 33.95 2.61
C THR A 197 18.86 32.77 3.09
N ILE A 198 18.02 32.20 2.23
CA ILE A 198 17.21 31.01 2.54
C ILE A 198 18.09 29.75 2.59
N PHE A 199 19.10 29.64 1.72
CA PHE A 199 20.06 28.54 1.74
C PHE A 199 20.97 28.57 2.97
N GLU A 200 21.50 29.74 3.33
CA GLU A 200 22.36 29.91 4.51
C GLU A 200 21.60 29.62 5.81
N LYS A 201 20.35 30.10 5.94
CA LYS A 201 19.52 29.78 7.12
C LYS A 201 19.20 28.30 7.25
N ASN A 202 18.98 27.59 6.15
CA ASN A 202 18.70 26.14 6.21
C ASN A 202 19.95 25.28 6.47
N ILE A 203 21.16 25.82 6.25
CA ILE A 203 22.42 25.17 6.62
C ILE A 203 22.75 25.37 8.10
N GLU A 204 22.45 26.56 8.65
CA GLU A 204 22.66 26.85 10.08
C GLU A 204 21.71 26.08 11.01
N ASP A 205 20.48 25.80 10.58
CA ASP A 205 19.49 25.04 11.37
C ASP A 205 19.77 23.51 11.43
N ASN A 206 20.81 23.03 10.74
CA ASN A 206 21.15 21.60 10.61
C ASN A 206 22.47 21.19 11.31
N TRP A 207 22.97 21.98 12.26
CA TRP A 207 24.10 21.65 13.16
C TRP A 207 23.72 21.65 14.64
#